data_AF-S7V7J5-F1
#
_entry.id   AF-S7V7J5-F1
#
_cell.length_a   1.000
_cell.length_b   1.000
_cell.length_c   1.000
_cell.angle_alpha   90.00
_cell.angle_beta   90.00
_cell.angle_gamma   90.00
#
_symmetry.space_group_name_H-M   'P 1'
#
loop_
_entity.id
_entity.type
_entity.pdbx_description
1 polymer ?
#
loop_
_entity_poly.entity_id
_entity_poly.type
_entity_poly.pdbx_seq_one_letter_code
_entity_poly.pdbx_strand_id
1 'polypeptide(L)'
;MPSHVHLIISSENNILSDILRDLKRHTSKALLKSIAENPKESRKEWMLWMFGRAGKRNANNEKFQFWQQSNHPIEISNAKMLKQRLDYLHQNPVEAGLVALPEHFQYSSAIDYAGEKGIIPIIFAT
;
A
#
# COMPACT_ATOMS: atom_id res chain seq x y z
N MET A 1 4.87 2.21 3.49
CA MET A 1 5.08 3.47 4.24
C MET A 1 3.87 3.74 5.13
N PRO A 2 3.98 4.58 6.17
CA PRO A 2 2.85 4.83 7.08
C PRO A 2 1.60 5.42 6.44
N SER A 3 1.75 6.18 5.35
CA SER A 3 0.66 6.92 4.69
C SER A 3 0.33 6.45 3.26
N HIS A 4 1.14 5.58 2.67
CA HIS A 4 0.97 5.10 1.29
C HIS A 4 1.68 3.75 1.08
N VAL A 5 1.36 3.10 -0.04
CA VAL A 5 1.93 1.82 -0.44
C VAL A 5 2.54 1.93 -1.84
N HIS A 6 3.66 1.24 -2.04
CA HIS A 6 4.26 1.00 -3.35
C HIS A 6 4.10 -0.48 -3.66
N LEU A 7 3.69 -0.81 -4.89
CA LEU A 7 3.40 -2.16 -5.32
C LEU A 7 4.05 -2.40 -6.68
N ILE A 8 4.71 -3.55 -6.85
CA ILE A 8 5.04 -4.12 -8.14
C ILE A 8 4.14 -5.34 -8.29
N ILE A 9 3.26 -5.32 -9.29
CA ILE A 9 2.27 -6.38 -9.51
C ILE A 9 2.24 -6.77 -10.98
N SER A 10 1.96 -8.04 -11.22
CA SER A 10 1.69 -8.62 -12.53
C SER A 10 0.43 -9.50 -12.44
N SER A 11 -0.15 -9.80 -13.59
CA SER A 11 -1.34 -10.64 -13.70
C SER A 11 -1.38 -11.24 -15.09
N GLU A 12 -1.65 -12.55 -15.17
CA GLU A 12 -1.75 -13.26 -16.45
C GLU A 12 -3.13 -13.09 -17.10
N ASN A 13 -4.20 -13.15 -16.29
CA ASN A 13 -5.58 -13.27 -16.79
C ASN A 13 -6.49 -12.09 -16.42
N ASN A 14 -6.07 -11.22 -15.51
CA ASN A 14 -6.87 -10.10 -15.03
C ASN A 14 -6.26 -8.75 -15.41
N ILE A 15 -7.13 -7.78 -15.65
CA ILE A 15 -6.73 -6.39 -15.91
C ILE A 15 -6.26 -5.76 -14.59
N LEU A 16 -5.05 -5.18 -14.59
CA LEU A 16 -4.44 -4.59 -13.38
C LEU A 16 -5.29 -3.47 -12.75
N SER A 17 -6.03 -2.71 -13.56
CA SER A 17 -6.92 -1.66 -13.07
C SER A 17 -8.09 -2.24 -12.25
N ASP A 18 -8.64 -3.39 -12.64
CA ASP A 18 -9.68 -4.09 -11.88
C ASP A 18 -9.14 -4.62 -10.55
N ILE A 19 -7.94 -5.22 -10.56
CA ILE A 19 -7.26 -5.65 -9.33
C ILE A 19 -7.06 -4.47 -8.38
N LEU A 20 -6.54 -3.34 -8.86
CA LEU A 20 -6.32 -2.15 -8.03
C LEU A 20 -7.62 -1.55 -7.52
N ARG A 21 -8.68 -1.52 -8.34
CA ARG A 21 -10.02 -1.07 -7.94
C ARG A 21 -10.54 -1.91 -6.78
N ASP A 22 -10.48 -3.23 -6.93
CA ASP A 22 -11.06 -4.16 -5.96
C ASP A 22 -10.24 -4.23 -4.68
N LEU A 23 -8.91 -4.13 -4.78
CA LEU A 23 -8.01 -3.94 -3.64
C LEU A 23 -8.38 -2.67 -2.86
N LYS A 24 -8.48 -1.51 -3.53
CA LYS A 24 -8.84 -0.24 -2.87
C LYS A 24 -10.23 -0.32 -2.23
N ARG A 25 -11.21 -0.92 -2.93
CA ARG A 25 -12.58 -1.08 -2.43
C ARG A 25 -12.64 -1.96 -1.19
N HIS A 26 -12.02 -3.14 -1.23
CA HIS A 26 -12.04 -4.10 -0.13
C HIS A 26 -11.30 -3.52 1.10
N THR A 27 -10.07 -3.06 0.90
CA THR A 27 -9.22 -2.55 1.99
C THR A 27 -9.79 -1.28 2.62
N SER A 28 -10.39 -0.38 1.85
CA SER A 28 -11.06 0.81 2.40
C SER A 28 -12.13 0.41 3.44
N LYS A 29 -13.01 -0.54 3.09
CA LYS A 29 -14.06 -1.01 4.00
C LYS A 29 -13.48 -1.73 5.22
N ALA A 30 -12.54 -2.65 5.01
CA ALA A 30 -11.95 -3.44 6.08
C ALA A 30 -11.15 -2.59 7.07
N LEU A 31 -10.34 -1.64 6.58
CA LEU A 31 -9.50 -0.78 7.41
C LEU A 31 -10.33 0.25 8.16
N LEU A 32 -11.32 0.89 7.52
CA LEU A 32 -12.23 1.82 8.20
C LEU A 32 -12.98 1.14 9.35
N LYS A 33 -13.47 -0.09 9.12
CA LYS A 33 -14.10 -0.91 10.17
C LYS A 33 -13.10 -1.19 11.30
N SER A 34 -11.91 -1.66 10.95
CA SER A 34 -10.86 -1.99 11.92
C SER A 34 -10.46 -0.78 12.78
N ILE A 35 -10.38 0.42 12.19
CA ILE A 35 -10.08 1.66 12.92
C ILE A 35 -11.23 2.04 13.88
N ALA A 36 -12.48 1.99 13.39
CA ALA A 36 -13.64 2.37 14.18
C ALA A 36 -13.87 1.43 15.38
N GLU A 37 -13.64 0.14 15.18
CA GLU A 37 -13.87 -0.91 16.18
C GLU A 37 -12.65 -1.15 17.09
N ASN A 38 -11.50 -0.53 16.83
CA ASN A 38 -10.31 -0.71 17.66
C ASN A 38 -10.34 0.19 18.91
N PRO A 39 -10.53 -0.36 20.12
CA PRO A 39 -10.56 0.45 21.35
C PRO A 39 -9.19 1.01 21.73
N LYS A 40 -8.09 0.49 21.17
CA LYS A 40 -6.71 0.90 21.50
C LYS A 40 -6.15 1.97 20.55
N GLU A 41 -6.81 2.25 19.43
CA GLU A 41 -6.35 3.29 18.50
C GLU A 41 -6.76 4.68 19.00
N SER A 42 -5.83 5.35 19.69
CA SER A 42 -6.03 6.69 20.26
C SER A 42 -6.42 7.75 19.23
N ARG A 43 -6.06 7.58 17.95
CA ARG A 43 -6.31 8.54 16.88
C ARG A 43 -7.60 8.24 16.10
N LYS A 44 -8.40 7.24 16.48
CA LYS A 44 -9.52 6.75 15.68
C LYS A 44 -10.51 7.85 15.28
N GLU A 45 -10.90 8.71 16.24
CA GLU A 45 -11.89 9.77 16.00
C GLU A 45 -11.34 10.81 15.01
N TRP A 46 -10.07 11.18 15.17
CA TRP A 46 -9.38 12.09 14.26
C TRP A 46 -9.27 11.51 12.84
N MET A 47 -8.86 10.24 12.72
CA MET A 47 -8.75 9.56 11.43
C MET A 47 -10.12 9.45 10.73
N LEU A 48 -11.15 9.00 11.43
CA LEU A 48 -12.51 8.90 10.89
C LEU A 48 -13.04 10.28 10.47
N TRP A 49 -12.78 11.32 11.25
CA TRP A 49 -13.12 12.69 10.87
C TRP A 49 -12.40 13.13 9.58
N MET A 50 -11.10 12.85 9.45
CA MET A 50 -10.33 13.16 8.23
C MET A 50 -10.89 12.44 7.00
N PHE A 51 -11.13 11.13 7.10
CA PHE A 51 -11.71 10.35 6.01
C PHE A 51 -13.12 10.83 5.66
N GLY A 52 -13.90 11.27 6.66
CA GLY A 52 -15.26 11.79 6.47
C GLY A 52 -15.25 13.12 5.75
N ARG A 53 -14.32 14.01 6.13
CA ARG A 53 -14.10 15.28 5.44
C ARG A 53 -13.66 15.08 3.99
N ALA A 54 -12.79 14.10 3.73
CA ALA A 54 -12.36 13.76 2.37
C ALA A 54 -13.50 13.15 1.55
N GLY A 55 -14.30 12.26 2.16
CA GLY A 55 -15.48 11.65 1.53
C GLY A 55 -16.51 12.67 1.07
N LYS A 56 -16.85 13.66 1.91
CA LYS A 56 -17.80 14.74 1.58
C LYS A 56 -17.41 15.58 0.36
N ARG A 57 -16.12 15.64 0.02
CA ARG A 57 -15.61 16.42 -1.12
C ARG A 57 -15.62 15.63 -2.43
N ASN A 58 -16.03 14.36 -2.40
CA ASN A 58 -16.04 13.48 -3.55
C ASN A 58 -17.39 12.79 -3.69
N ALA A 59 -18.12 13.14 -4.75
CA ALA A 59 -19.44 12.59 -5.04
C ALA A 59 -19.47 11.06 -5.24
N ASN A 60 -18.32 10.43 -5.51
CA ASN A 60 -18.23 8.98 -5.66
C ASN A 60 -18.23 8.21 -4.32
N ASN A 61 -18.21 8.91 -3.18
CA ASN A 61 -18.23 8.28 -1.85
C ASN A 61 -19.48 8.69 -1.07
N GLU A 62 -20.09 7.73 -0.38
CA GLU A 62 -21.26 7.99 0.47
C GLU A 62 -20.89 8.66 1.80
N LYS A 63 -19.78 8.26 2.42
CA LYS A 63 -19.40 8.71 3.77
C LYS A 63 -17.92 9.00 3.96
N PHE A 64 -17.05 8.06 3.59
CA PHE A 64 -15.62 8.12 3.86
C PHE A 64 -14.80 7.96 2.58
N GLN A 65 -13.66 8.66 2.50
CA GLN A 65 -12.62 8.39 1.53
C GLN A 65 -11.32 8.00 2.25
N PHE A 66 -10.95 6.72 2.17
CA PHE A 66 -9.70 6.20 2.72
C PHE A 66 -8.54 6.38 1.73
N TRP A 67 -8.69 5.84 0.52
CA TRP A 67 -7.70 5.96 -0.55
C TRP A 67 -7.89 7.25 -1.34
N GLN A 68 -6.78 7.86 -1.78
CA GLN A 68 -6.84 8.87 -2.83
C GLN A 68 -7.34 8.23 -4.14
N GLN A 69 -8.05 9.02 -4.95
CA GLN A 69 -8.64 8.55 -6.21
C GLN A 69 -7.57 8.15 -7.21
N SER A 70 -6.55 8.99 -7.36
CA SER A 70 -5.43 8.73 -8.26
C SER A 70 -4.58 7.54 -7.80
N ASN A 71 -3.89 6.99 -8.77
CA ASN A 71 -2.70 6.17 -8.61
C ASN A 71 -1.66 6.69 -9.62
N HIS A 72 -0.43 6.21 -9.53
CA HIS A 72 0.65 6.56 -10.46
C HIS A 72 1.24 5.27 -11.04
N PRO A 73 0.55 4.65 -12.01
CA PRO A 73 1.01 3.40 -12.59
C PRO A 73 2.20 3.69 -13.51
N ILE A 74 3.25 2.89 -13.36
CA ILE A 74 4.42 2.94 -14.23
C ILE A 74 4.60 1.54 -14.79
N GLU A 75 4.51 1.42 -16.11
CA GLU A 75 4.80 0.17 -16.79
C GLU A 75 6.29 -0.15 -16.66
N ILE A 76 6.59 -1.38 -16.24
CA ILE A 76 7.94 -1.90 -16.13
C ILE A 76 8.21 -2.73 -17.38
N SER A 77 8.91 -2.16 -18.34
CA SER A 77 9.09 -2.76 -19.68
C SER A 77 10.40 -3.56 -19.83
N ASN A 78 11.30 -3.50 -18.85
CA ASN A 78 12.60 -4.19 -18.90
C ASN A 78 13.19 -4.43 -17.52
N ALA A 79 14.15 -5.37 -17.45
CA ALA A 79 14.81 -5.77 -16.21
C ALA A 79 15.57 -4.63 -15.50
N LYS A 80 16.15 -3.68 -16.25
CA LYS A 80 16.84 -2.52 -15.66
C LYS A 80 15.85 -1.64 -14.89
N MET A 81 14.69 -1.37 -15.49
CA MET A 81 13.61 -0.64 -14.82
C MET A 81 13.06 -1.41 -13.63
N LEU A 82 12.88 -2.74 -13.76
CA LEU A 82 12.42 -3.58 -12.66
C LEU A 82 13.35 -3.45 -11.45
N LYS A 83 14.64 -3.67 -11.67
CA LYS A 83 15.66 -3.56 -10.63
C LYS A 83 15.63 -2.18 -9.96
N GLN A 84 15.63 -1.11 -10.77
CA GLN A 84 15.59 0.26 -10.25
C GLN A 84 14.35 0.53 -9.38
N ARG A 85 13.17 0.05 -9.79
CA ARG A 85 11.92 0.25 -9.05
C ARG A 85 11.84 -0.61 -7.79
N LEU A 86 12.36 -1.83 -7.86
CA LEU A 86 12.46 -2.73 -6.71
C LEU A 86 13.40 -2.14 -5.64
N ASP A 87 14.60 -1.72 -6.04
CA ASP A 87 15.58 -1.07 -5.17
C ASP A 87 14.97 0.18 -4.52
N TYR A 88 14.32 1.04 -5.31
CA TYR A 88 13.61 2.23 -4.79
C TYR A 88 12.53 1.86 -3.77
N LEU A 89 11.70 0.85 -4.08
CA LEU A 89 10.61 0.40 -3.21
C LEU A 89 11.14 -0.05 -1.85
N HIS A 90 12.20 -0.87 -1.84
CA HIS A 90 12.82 -1.41 -0.63
C HIS A 90 13.61 -0.36 0.16
N GLN A 91 14.20 0.62 -0.51
CA GLN A 91 15.00 1.67 0.13
C GLN A 91 14.15 2.79 0.75
N ASN A 92 12.89 2.98 0.33
CA ASN A 92 12.01 4.04 0.85
C ASN A 92 11.90 4.11 2.39
N PRO A 93 11.74 2.99 3.14
CA PRO A 93 11.73 3.04 4.60
C PRO A 93 13.04 3.51 5.22
N VAL A 94 14.18 3.24 4.57
CA VAL A 94 15.51 3.68 5.02
C VAL A 94 15.69 5.18 4.80
N GLU A 95 15.38 5.67 3.59
CA GLU A 95 15.45 7.11 3.28
C GLU A 95 14.51 7.94 4.16
N ALA A 96 13.38 7.36 4.57
CA ALA A 96 12.46 7.98 5.50
C ALA A 96 12.88 7.90 6.97
N GLY A 97 14.03 7.27 7.28
CA GLY A 97 14.55 7.12 8.64
C GLY A 97 13.73 6.20 9.54
N LEU A 98 12.91 5.31 8.97
CA LEU A 98 12.07 4.38 9.74
C LEU A 98 12.88 3.17 10.23
N VAL A 99 13.88 2.75 9.44
CA VAL A 99 14.75 1.60 9.72
C VAL A 99 16.15 1.86 9.18
N ALA A 100 17.15 1.19 9.75
CA ALA A 100 18.54 1.31 9.29
C ALA A 100 18.83 0.46 8.04
N LEU A 101 18.10 -0.65 7.83
CA LEU A 101 18.26 -1.57 6.70
C LEU A 101 16.87 -1.88 6.07
N PRO A 102 16.77 -2.08 4.75
CA PRO A 102 15.51 -2.35 4.06
C PRO A 102 14.70 -3.51 4.65
N GLU A 103 15.36 -4.63 4.93
CA GLU A 103 14.79 -5.88 5.45
C GLU A 103 14.23 -5.76 6.87
N HIS A 104 14.66 -4.74 7.63
CA HIS A 104 14.11 -4.47 8.96
C HIS A 104 12.71 -3.85 8.91
N PHE A 105 12.26 -3.35 7.75
CA PHE A 105 10.90 -2.84 7.63
C PHE A 105 9.92 -4.00 7.47
N GLN A 106 9.31 -4.42 8.57
CA GLN A 106 8.44 -5.59 8.68
C GLN A 106 7.30 -5.64 7.64
N TYR A 107 6.82 -4.49 7.17
CA TYR A 107 5.75 -4.36 6.18
C TYR A 107 6.26 -4.14 4.75
N SER A 108 7.39 -4.77 4.41
CA SER A 108 8.01 -4.78 3.08
C SER A 108 8.41 -6.21 2.70
N SER A 109 8.51 -6.47 1.39
CA SER A 109 9.07 -7.70 0.85
C SER A 109 10.60 -7.74 0.89
N ALA A 110 11.27 -6.66 1.31
CA ALA A 110 12.75 -6.60 1.36
C ALA A 110 13.36 -7.77 2.14
N ILE A 111 12.69 -8.23 3.21
CA ILE A 111 13.10 -9.39 4.01
C ILE A 111 13.12 -10.70 3.19
N ASP A 112 12.16 -10.89 2.28
CA ASP A 112 12.12 -12.06 1.39
C ASP A 112 13.30 -12.05 0.40
N TYR A 113 13.68 -10.86 -0.08
CA TYR A 113 14.86 -10.68 -0.95
C TYR A 113 16.19 -10.78 -0.19
N ALA A 114 16.18 -10.64 1.13
CA ALA A 114 17.33 -10.89 2.00
C ALA A 114 17.49 -12.37 2.39
N GLY A 115 16.60 -13.26 1.91
CA GLY A 115 16.65 -14.70 2.19
C GLY A 115 15.90 -15.14 3.45
N GLU A 116 15.16 -14.24 4.08
CA GLU A 116 14.26 -14.54 5.19
C GLU A 116 12.79 -14.62 4.71
N LYS A 117 11.84 -14.71 5.64
CA LYS A 117 10.42 -14.90 5.31
C LYS A 117 9.57 -13.70 5.75
N GLY A 118 8.94 -13.04 4.78
CA GLY A 118 7.99 -11.96 5.02
C GLY A 118 6.64 -12.42 5.58
N ILE A 119 5.82 -11.46 6.00
CA ILE A 119 4.48 -11.71 6.55
C ILE A 119 3.53 -12.24 5.46
N ILE A 120 3.72 -11.77 4.22
CA ILE A 120 2.89 -12.13 3.07
C ILE A 120 3.77 -12.86 2.05
N PRO A 121 3.39 -14.06 1.59
CA PRO A 121 4.12 -14.74 0.53
C PRO A 121 4.20 -13.88 -0.73
N ILE A 122 5.36 -13.86 -1.36
CA ILE A 122 5.59 -13.14 -2.62
C ILE A 122 5.97 -14.10 -3.74
N ILE A 123 5.79 -13.62 -4.97
CA ILE A 123 6.48 -14.15 -6.14
C ILE A 123 7.61 -13.18 -6.42
N PHE A 124 8.83 -13.70 -6.56
CA PHE A 124 9.98 -12.85 -6.90
C PHE A 124 9.76 -12.23 -8.27
N ALA A 125 9.83 -10.91 -8.33
CA ALA A 125 9.76 -10.21 -9.60
C ALA A 125 10.99 -10.56 -10.45
N THR A 126 10.74 -11.07 -11.66
CA THR A 126 11.72 -11.48 -12.65
C THR A 126 11.59 -10.66 -13.93
#